data_AF-A0A7W6SRC3-F1
#
_entry.id   AF-A0A7W6SRC3-F1
#
_cell.length_a   1.000
_cell.length_b   1.000
_cell.length_c   1.000
_cell.angle_alpha   90.00
_cell.angle_beta   90.00
_cell.angle_gamma   90.00
#
_symmetry.space_group_name_H-M   'P 1'
#
loop_
_entity.id
_entity.type
_entity.pdbx_description
1 polymer ?
#
loop_
_entity_poly.entity_id
_entity_poly.type
_entity_poly.pdbx_seq_one_letter_code
_entity_poly.pdbx_strand_id
1 'polypeptide(L)'
;MDRLKIERVGGFAGFGGPHLKSRGEVVLSDLSAADQKTLEQLFADPSKIPAARRGEADAFSYRITRGAQTIEVPEHAVPPAIKSSVKDVLE
;
A
#
# COMPACT_ATOMS: atom_id res chain seq x y z
N MET A 1 -4.64 -17.39 -8.64
CA MET A 1 -3.51 -16.77 -7.91
C MET A 1 -3.85 -15.31 -7.73
N ASP A 2 -4.31 -14.91 -6.54
CA ASP A 2 -4.64 -13.51 -6.23
C ASP A 2 -3.35 -12.68 -6.20
N ARG A 3 -3.12 -11.91 -7.26
CA ARG A 3 -2.04 -10.92 -7.32
C ARG A 3 -2.58 -9.58 -6.84
N LEU A 4 -1.86 -8.98 -5.91
CA LEU A 4 -2.11 -7.66 -5.39
C LEU A 4 -1.12 -6.71 -6.06
N LYS A 5 -1.66 -5.70 -6.75
CA LYS A 5 -0.85 -4.60 -7.26
C LYS A 5 -0.79 -3.52 -6.20
N ILE A 6 0.40 -3.05 -5.89
CA ILE A 6 0.64 -2.02 -4.89
C ILE A 6 1.36 -0.87 -5.55
N GLU A 7 0.82 0.34 -5.40
CA GLU A 7 1.42 1.55 -5.92
C GLU A 7 1.65 2.52 -4.75
N ARG A 8 2.90 2.92 -4.53
CA ARG A 8 3.21 3.99 -3.57
C ARG A 8 2.96 5.33 -4.24
N VAL A 9 2.08 6.13 -3.65
CA VAL A 9 1.63 7.43 -4.14
C VAL A 9 1.82 8.46 -3.03
N GLY A 10 2.74 9.39 -3.19
CA GLY A 10 2.97 10.46 -2.20
C GLY A 10 4.43 10.85 -2.09
N GLY A 11 4.67 11.89 -1.29
CA GLY A 11 5.96 12.51 -0.99
C GLY A 11 5.68 13.95 -0.58
N PHE A 12 5.80 14.26 0.72
CA PHE A 12 5.55 15.59 1.27
C PHE A 12 6.29 16.66 0.45
N ALA A 13 5.57 17.66 -0.07
CA ALA A 13 6.11 18.83 -0.76
C ALA A 13 6.97 18.59 -2.03
N GLY A 14 6.55 17.72 -2.95
CA GLY A 14 7.22 17.58 -4.26
C GLY A 14 8.60 16.89 -4.20
N PHE A 15 9.00 16.37 -3.04
CA PHE A 15 10.13 15.45 -2.88
C PHE A 15 9.70 14.03 -3.26
N GLY A 16 9.53 13.86 -4.56
CA GLY A 16 9.06 12.65 -5.22
C GLY A 16 8.76 13.02 -6.65
N GLY A 17 9.75 13.63 -7.31
CA GLY A 17 9.62 14.28 -8.61
C GLY A 17 8.86 13.41 -9.63
N PRO A 18 8.37 14.01 -10.74
CA PRO A 18 7.37 13.44 -11.65
C PRO A 18 7.65 12.04 -12.26
N HIS A 19 8.78 11.42 -11.93
CA HIS A 19 9.30 10.17 -12.48
C HIS A 19 9.49 9.04 -11.45
N LEU A 20 9.37 9.27 -10.13
CA LEU A 20 9.55 8.19 -9.15
C LEU A 20 8.21 7.52 -8.82
N LYS A 21 7.94 6.38 -9.47
CA LYS A 21 6.77 5.54 -9.18
C LYS A 21 7.22 4.24 -8.55
N SER A 22 7.05 4.10 -7.24
CA SER A 22 7.30 2.81 -6.59
C SER A 22 6.08 1.92 -6.80
N ARG A 23 6.28 0.83 -7.54
CA ARG A 23 5.24 -0.17 -7.83
C ARG A 23 5.72 -1.53 -7.35
N GLY A 24 4.90 -2.20 -6.56
CA GLY A 24 5.08 -3.58 -6.14
C GLY A 24 3.96 -4.45 -6.70
N GLU A 25 4.25 -5.72 -6.91
CA GLU A 25 3.22 -6.75 -7.11
C GLU A 25 3.56 -7.87 -6.13
N VAL A 26 2.64 -8.17 -5.21
CA VAL A 26 2.80 -9.27 -4.26
C VAL A 26 1.69 -10.28 -4.48
N VAL A 27 2.01 -11.56 -4.35
CA VAL A 27 1.00 -12.61 -4.40
C VAL A 27 0.43 -12.75 -3.00
N LEU A 28 -0.89 -12.83 -2.86
CA LEU A 28 -1.55 -12.97 -1.56
C LEU A 28 -1.05 -14.22 -0.81
N SER A 29 -0.70 -15.28 -1.54
CA SER A 29 -0.08 -16.51 -1.03
C SER A 29 1.37 -16.35 -0.53
N ASP A 30 2.07 -15.27 -0.91
CA ASP A 30 3.43 -14.95 -0.45
C ASP A 30 3.39 -14.21 0.91
N LEU A 31 2.26 -13.58 1.23
CA LEU A 31 2.04 -12.90 2.49
C LEU A 31 1.72 -13.89 3.61
N SER A 32 2.13 -13.56 4.84
CA SER A 32 1.76 -14.36 6.01
C SER A 32 0.25 -14.28 6.27
N ALA A 33 -0.31 -15.28 6.95
CA ALA A 33 -1.75 -15.31 7.28
C ALA A 33 -2.23 -14.06 8.04
N ALA A 34 -1.35 -13.45 8.84
CA ALA A 34 -1.62 -12.19 9.54
C ALA A 34 -1.76 -10.99 8.57
N ASP A 35 -0.86 -10.87 7.61
CA ASP A 35 -0.91 -9.83 6.58
C ASP A 35 -2.11 -10.02 5.64
N GLN A 36 -2.39 -11.27 5.25
CA GLN A 36 -3.57 -11.60 4.45
C GLN A 36 -4.85 -11.19 5.17
N LYS A 37 -4.99 -11.55 6.44
CA LYS A 37 -6.16 -11.16 7.24
C LYS A 37 -6.30 -9.65 7.41
N THR A 38 -5.17 -8.95 7.54
CA THR A 38 -5.15 -7.49 7.63
C THR A 38 -5.64 -6.86 6.33
N LEU A 39 -5.12 -7.32 5.19
CA LEU A 39 -5.60 -6.89 3.87
C LEU A 39 -7.07 -7.20 3.65
N GLU A 40 -7.51 -8.42 3.97
CA GLU A 40 -8.91 -8.79 3.84
C GLU A 40 -9.80 -7.89 4.69
N GLN A 41 -9.37 -7.50 5.90
CA GLN A 41 -10.09 -6.52 6.71
C GLN A 41 -10.09 -5.12 6.09
N LEU A 42 -8.97 -4.65 5.54
CA LEU A 42 -8.89 -3.35 4.85
C LEU A 42 -9.78 -3.32 3.59
N PHE A 43 -9.85 -4.42 2.85
CA PHE A 43 -10.73 -4.55 1.67
C PHE A 43 -12.20 -4.77 2.07
N ALA A 44 -12.48 -5.50 3.16
CA ALA A 44 -13.84 -5.73 3.64
C ALA A 44 -14.46 -4.46 4.25
N ASP A 45 -13.64 -3.64 4.92
CA ASP A 45 -14.09 -2.41 5.58
C ASP A 45 -13.09 -1.28 5.30
N PRO A 46 -13.14 -0.66 4.09
CA PRO A 46 -12.25 0.44 3.74
C PRO A 46 -12.45 1.68 4.64
N SER A 47 -13.59 1.78 5.33
CA SER A 47 -13.85 2.85 6.31
C SER A 47 -13.09 2.67 7.62
N LYS A 48 -12.61 1.44 7.91
CA LYS A 48 -11.76 1.14 9.07
C LYS A 48 -10.28 1.28 8.79
N ILE A 49 -9.87 1.62 7.57
CA ILE A 49 -8.49 1.95 7.28
C ILE A 49 -8.11 3.12 8.21
N PRO A 50 -7.18 2.92 9.16
CA PRO A 50 -6.83 3.98 10.08
C PRO A 50 -6.27 5.13 9.25
N ALA A 51 -7.01 6.24 9.23
CA ALA A 51 -6.54 7.45 8.58
C ALA A 51 -5.23 7.87 9.23
N ALA A 52 -4.29 8.37 8.43
CA ALA A 52 -3.05 8.98 8.91
C ALA A 52 -3.38 9.91 10.09
N ARG A 53 -2.89 9.59 11.29
CA ARG A 53 -3.13 10.45 12.45
C ARG A 53 -2.50 11.80 12.12
N ARG A 54 -3.30 12.87 12.21
CA ARG A 54 -2.88 14.26 12.02
C ARG A 54 -1.72 14.59 12.99
N GLY A 55 -0.48 14.32 12.58
CA GLY A 55 0.73 14.37 13.42
C GLY A 55 1.83 13.40 12.98
N GLU A 56 1.46 12.22 12.49
CA GLU A 56 2.32 11.36 11.66
C GLU A 56 2.04 11.77 10.22
N ALA A 57 2.86 12.69 9.69
CA ALA A 57 2.83 13.00 8.28
C ALA A 57 3.34 11.76 7.52
N ASP A 58 2.46 10.77 7.32
CA ASP A 58 2.69 9.69 6.37
C ASP A 58 3.13 10.37 5.07
N ALA A 59 4.41 10.21 4.73
CA ALA A 59 4.97 10.88 3.57
C ALA A 59 4.40 10.26 2.28
N PHE A 60 3.92 9.01 2.37
CA PHE A 60 3.45 8.21 1.26
C PHE A 60 2.11 7.53 1.58
N SER A 61 1.20 7.51 0.62
CA SER A 61 0.04 6.61 0.58
C SER A 61 0.38 5.41 -0.30
N TYR A 62 -0.30 4.29 -0.08
CA TYR A 62 -0.17 3.08 -0.89
C TYR A 62 -1.54 2.70 -1.43
N ARG A 63 -1.67 2.59 -2.75
CA ARG A 63 -2.87 2.05 -3.39
C ARG A 63 -2.69 0.57 -3.60
N ILE A 64 -3.58 -0.23 -3.02
CA ILE A 64 -3.58 -1.68 -3.14
C ILE A 64 -4.77 -2.04 -4.03
N THR A 65 -4.49 -2.62 -5.19
CA THR A 65 -5.47 -3.08 -6.17
C THR A 65 -5.47 -4.60 -6.21
N ARG A 66 -6.64 -5.18 -5.93
CA ARG A 66 -6.92 -6.61 -6.00
C ARG A 66 -8.00 -6.85 -7.03
N GLY A 67 -7.61 -7.29 -8.22
CA GLY A 67 -8.55 -7.49 -9.33
C GLY A 67 -9.27 -6.19 -9.71
N ALA A 68 -10.56 -6.08 -9.38
CA ALA A 68 -11.40 -4.91 -9.64
C ALA A 68 -11.56 -3.96 -8.45
N GLN A 69 -11.06 -4.32 -7.25
CA GLN A 69 -11.19 -3.49 -6.06
C GLN A 69 -9.86 -2.80 -5.76
N THR A 70 -9.90 -1.49 -5.55
CA THR A 70 -8.74 -0.68 -5.17
C THR A 70 -9.04 0.06 -3.88
N ILE A 71 -8.12 -0.03 -2.93
CA ILE A 71 -8.16 0.72 -1.67
C ILE A 71 -6.89 1.56 -1.54
N GLU A 72 -7.01 2.73 -0.90
CA GLU A 72 -5.87 3.57 -0.57
C GLU A 72 -5.59 3.49 0.93
N VAL A 73 -4.38 3.09 1.28
CA VAL A 73 -3.95 2.79 2.63
C VAL A 73 -2.72 3.64 2.94
N PRO A 74 -2.70 4.42 4.03
CA PRO A 74 -1.53 5.21 4.41
C PRO A 74 -0.36 4.30 4.79
N GLU A 75 0.88 4.78 4.62
CA GLU A 75 2.10 4.06 4.95
C GLU A 75 2.01 3.34 6.30
N HIS A 76 1.64 4.00 7.40
CA HIS A 76 1.61 3.36 8.72
C HIS A 76 0.65 2.15 8.82
N ALA A 77 -0.42 2.13 8.01
CA ALA A 77 -1.44 1.09 8.01
C ALA A 77 -1.09 -0.07 7.05
N VAL A 78 -0.10 0.13 6.19
CA VAL A 78 0.39 -0.92 5.29
C VAL A 78 1.31 -1.86 6.07
N PRO A 79 1.06 -3.18 6.02
CA PRO A 79 1.94 -4.15 6.65
C PRO A 79 3.36 -4.07 6.10
N PRO A 80 4.39 -4.26 6.95
CA PRO A 80 5.79 -4.14 6.53
C PRO A 80 6.18 -5.16 5.44
N ALA A 81 5.53 -6.32 5.40
CA ALA A 81 5.72 -7.30 4.32
C ALA A 81 5.36 -6.71 2.94
N ILE A 82 4.26 -5.94 2.86
CA ILE A 82 3.85 -5.27 1.63
C ILE A 82 4.81 -4.13 1.30
N LYS A 83 5.20 -3.31 2.29
CA LYS A 83 6.19 -2.23 2.07
C LYS A 83 7.51 -2.77 1.52
N SER A 84 7.99 -3.88 2.07
CA SER A 84 9.21 -4.56 1.62
C SER A 84 9.06 -5.17 0.22
N SER A 85 7.85 -5.59 -0.14
CA SER A 85 7.53 -6.10 -1.47
C SER A 85 7.42 -4.99 -2.53
N VAL A 86 7.09 -3.76 -2.12
CA VAL A 86 7.14 -2.58 -3.00
C VAL A 86 8.58 -2.24 -3.28
N LYS A 87 9.02 -2.58 -4.49
CA LYS A 87 10.32 -2.16 -5.00
C LYS A 87 10.19 -0.77 -5.62
N ASP A 88 11.15 0.09 -5.31
CA ASP A 88 11.34 1.34 -6.04
C ASP A 88 11.78 0.98 -7.47
N VAL A 89 10.86 1.17 -8.42
CA VAL A 89 11.19 1.05 -9.84
C VAL A 89 11.49 2.46 -10.31
N LEU A 90 12.76 2.73 -10.62
CA LEU A 90 13.15 3.92 -11.37
C LEU A 90 12.86 3.64 -12.84
N GLU A 91 11.95 4.39 -13.46
CA GLU A 91 11.82 4.45 -14.94
C GLU A 91 12.87 5.40 -15.52
#